data_AF-A0A3S4GNT3-F1
#
_entry.id   AF-A0A3S4GNT3-F1
#
_cell.length_a   1.000
_cell.length_b   1.000
_cell.length_c   1.000
_cell.angle_alpha   90.00
_cell.angle_beta   90.00
_cell.angle_gamma   90.00
#
_symmetry.space_group_name_H-M   'P 1'
#
loop_
_entity.id
_entity.type
_entity.pdbx_description
1 polymer ?
#
loop_
_entity_poly.entity_id
_entity_poly.type
_entity_poly.pdbx_seq_one_letter_code
_entity_poly.pdbx_strand_id
1 'polypeptide(L)'
;MPNNPIPRGWNNHRPADCGKEKLLTLKEWCDGTYESYKPNIQTLWRWARNGNFYPPAEKHGSRYMLKPGTIYIKPNDPSLGKKIKEAQSAAPAREAFMEKVINDTAKRKV
;
A
#
# COMPACT_ATOMS: atom_id res chain seq x y z
N MET A 1 19.45 -54.41 10.01
CA MET A 1 19.67 -53.14 10.70
C MET A 1 18.32 -52.56 11.11
N PRO A 2 18.14 -52.10 12.35
CA PRO A 2 16.83 -51.65 12.85
C PRO A 2 16.37 -50.37 12.16
N ASN A 3 15.11 -50.37 11.70
CA ASN A 3 14.40 -49.20 11.21
C ASN A 3 14.17 -48.23 12.38
N ASN A 4 14.89 -47.12 12.39
CA ASN A 4 14.66 -46.05 13.35
C ASN A 4 13.71 -45.01 12.72
N PRO A 5 12.52 -44.76 13.27
CA PRO A 5 11.64 -43.72 12.75
C PRO A 5 12.26 -42.34 13.00
N ILE A 6 12.39 -41.53 11.95
CA ILE A 6 12.89 -40.15 12.05
C ILE A 6 11.96 -39.36 12.99
N PRO A 7 12.50 -38.64 13.99
CA PRO A 7 11.71 -37.95 14.99
C PRO A 7 10.84 -36.84 14.36
N ARG A 8 9.58 -36.77 14.78
CA ARG A 8 8.66 -35.64 14.53
C ARG A 8 9.23 -34.39 15.21
N GLY A 9 9.99 -33.60 14.45
CA GLY A 9 10.68 -32.44 14.99
C GLY A 9 11.22 -31.54 13.90
N TRP A 10 10.36 -31.06 13.01
CA TRP A 10 10.65 -29.84 12.26
C TRP A 10 9.57 -28.85 12.66
N ASN A 11 9.83 -28.20 13.80
CA ASN A 11 9.29 -26.88 14.10
C ASN A 11 9.29 -26.09 12.81
N ASN A 12 8.12 -25.55 12.44
CA ASN A 12 7.95 -24.65 11.31
C ASN A 12 8.76 -23.37 11.55
N HIS A 13 10.09 -23.44 11.43
CA HIS A 13 10.89 -22.32 11.00
C HIS A 13 10.48 -22.08 9.55
N ARG A 14 9.40 -21.32 9.40
CA ARG A 14 9.01 -20.73 8.13
C ARG A 14 10.21 -19.88 7.69
N PRO A 15 10.92 -20.25 6.61
CA PRO A 15 12.00 -19.41 6.11
C PRO A 15 11.39 -18.05 5.72
N ALA A 16 12.13 -16.98 6.04
CA ALA A 16 11.77 -15.61 5.72
C ALA A 16 11.36 -15.52 4.24
N ASP A 17 10.06 -15.33 4.02
CA ASP A 17 9.46 -15.14 2.72
C ASP A 17 9.99 -13.81 2.18
N CYS A 18 10.82 -13.90 1.15
CA CYS A 18 11.34 -12.76 0.40
C CYS A 18 10.18 -12.03 -0.28
N GLY A 19 9.48 -11.16 0.45
CA GLY A 19 8.68 -10.04 -0.05
C GLY A 19 7.78 -10.30 -1.25
N LYS A 20 7.19 -11.50 -1.38
CA LYS A 20 6.19 -11.77 -2.43
C LYS A 20 4.86 -11.18 -1.97
N GLU A 21 4.64 -9.90 -2.25
CA GLU A 21 3.37 -9.23 -1.94
C GLU A 21 2.22 -10.05 -2.58
N LYS A 22 1.32 -10.60 -1.75
CA LYS A 22 0.15 -11.34 -2.23
C LYS A 22 -0.77 -10.38 -2.99
N LEU A 23 -0.81 -10.52 -4.31
CA LEU A 23 -1.69 -9.73 -5.15
C LEU A 23 -3.16 -10.14 -4.94
N LEU A 24 -4.03 -9.16 -4.80
CA LEU A 24 -5.46 -9.29 -4.58
C LEU A 24 -6.21 -9.16 -5.92
N THR A 25 -7.27 -9.93 -6.11
CA THR A 25 -8.19 -9.67 -7.23
C THR A 25 -9.03 -8.42 -6.96
N LEU A 26 -9.57 -7.81 -8.02
CA LEU A 26 -10.45 -6.64 -7.87
C LEU A 26 -11.68 -6.92 -7.00
N LYS A 27 -12.21 -8.14 -7.04
CA LYS A 27 -13.35 -8.54 -6.22
C LYS A 27 -12.97 -8.57 -4.74
N GLU A 28 -11.84 -9.21 -4.40
CA GLU A 28 -11.35 -9.27 -3.02
C GLU A 28 -11.03 -7.88 -2.47
N TRP A 29 -10.39 -7.03 -3.29
CA TRP A 29 -10.14 -5.65 -2.93
C TRP A 29 -11.45 -4.89 -2.65
N CYS A 30 -12.46 -5.06 -3.50
CA CYS A 30 -13.78 -4.43 -3.32
C CYS A 30 -14.49 -4.94 -2.07
N ASP A 31 -14.44 -6.25 -1.83
CA ASP A 31 -15.06 -6.88 -0.66
C ASP A 31 -14.41 -6.41 0.66
N GLY A 32 -13.10 -6.13 0.65
CA GLY A 32 -12.38 -5.57 1.80
C GLY A 32 -12.47 -4.05 1.95
N THR A 33 -12.84 -3.31 0.89
CA THR A 33 -12.88 -1.83 0.91
C THR A 33 -14.29 -1.29 1.19
N TYR A 34 -15.33 -1.97 0.71
CA TYR A 34 -16.72 -1.50 0.80
C TYR A 34 -17.58 -2.53 1.54
N GLU A 35 -18.27 -2.12 2.61
CA GLU A 35 -19.13 -3.01 3.38
C GLU A 35 -20.51 -3.18 2.72
N SER A 36 -21.17 -2.08 2.31
CA SER A 36 -22.55 -2.13 1.81
C SER A 36 -22.72 -1.71 0.34
N TYR A 37 -22.11 -0.61 -0.10
CA TYR A 37 -22.26 -0.12 -1.48
C TYR A 37 -21.09 -0.58 -2.36
N LYS A 38 -21.11 -1.86 -2.74
CA LYS A 38 -20.05 -2.48 -3.55
C LYS A 38 -20.24 -2.15 -5.03
N PRO A 39 -19.28 -1.50 -5.70
CA PRO A 39 -19.33 -1.32 -7.15
C PRO A 39 -19.29 -2.66 -7.88
N ASN A 40 -19.97 -2.73 -9.03
CA ASN A 40 -19.92 -3.89 -9.90
C ASN A 40 -18.49 -4.13 -10.44
N ILE A 41 -18.13 -5.40 -10.70
CA ILE A 41 -16.83 -5.82 -11.24
C ILE A 41 -16.47 -5.10 -12.55
N GLN A 42 -17.46 -4.81 -13.41
CA GLN A 42 -17.26 -4.06 -14.65
C GLN A 42 -16.76 -2.63 -14.40
N THR A 43 -17.23 -2.00 -13.32
CA THR A 43 -16.76 -0.68 -12.88
C THR A 43 -15.32 -0.76 -12.37
N LEU A 44 -14.99 -1.81 -11.61
CA LEU A 44 -13.62 -2.03 -11.15
C LEU A 44 -12.65 -2.26 -12.31
N TRP A 45 -13.03 -3.02 -13.34
CA TRP A 45 -12.22 -3.17 -14.56
C TRP A 45 -12.04 -1.86 -15.30
N ARG A 46 -13.08 -1.01 -15.36
CA ARG A 46 -12.95 0.33 -15.94
C ARG A 46 -11.96 1.19 -15.15
N TRP A 47 -12.01 1.15 -13.83
CA TRP A 47 -11.07 1.87 -12.96
C TRP A 47 -9.63 1.37 -13.14
N ALA A 48 -9.42 0.05 -13.23
CA ALA A 48 -8.11 -0.52 -13.49
C ALA A 48 -7.55 -0.10 -14.86
N ARG A 49 -8.38 -0.12 -15.91
CA ARG A 49 -7.99 0.34 -17.25
C ARG A 49 -7.66 1.83 -17.28
N ASN A 50 -8.39 2.64 -16.53
CA ASN A 50 -8.20 4.08 -16.49
C ASN A 50 -7.03 4.53 -15.58
N GLY A 51 -6.41 3.60 -14.83
CA GLY A 51 -5.33 3.94 -13.90
C GLY A 51 -5.81 4.60 -12.60
N ASN A 52 -7.06 4.35 -12.20
CA ASN A 52 -7.64 4.96 -10.99
C ASN A 52 -7.20 4.27 -9.69
N PHE A 53 -6.26 3.33 -9.73
CA PHE A 53 -5.75 2.63 -8.56
C PHE A 53 -4.31 3.05 -8.29
N TYR A 54 -3.97 3.23 -7.01
CA TYR A 54 -2.61 3.50 -6.58
C TYR A 54 -2.19 2.58 -5.44
N PRO A 55 -1.15 1.75 -5.61
CA PRO A 55 -0.37 1.55 -6.82
C PRO A 55 -1.19 1.07 -8.03
N PRO A 56 -0.72 1.29 -9.28
CA PRO A 56 -1.43 0.85 -10.48
C PRO A 56 -1.73 -0.64 -10.48
N ALA A 57 -2.86 -1.01 -11.09
CA ALA A 57 -3.26 -2.40 -11.21
C ALA A 57 -2.33 -3.16 -12.18
N GLU A 58 -1.87 -4.34 -11.75
CA GLU A 58 -1.10 -5.23 -12.60
C GLU A 58 -2.04 -6.09 -13.45
N LYS A 59 -1.78 -6.17 -14.76
CA LYS A 59 -2.57 -6.99 -15.67
C LYS A 59 -1.94 -8.37 -15.81
N HIS A 60 -2.61 -9.38 -15.28
CA HIS A 60 -2.23 -10.79 -15.35
C HIS A 60 -3.18 -11.52 -16.30
N GLY A 61 -2.78 -11.60 -17.58
CA GLY A 61 -3.60 -12.17 -18.65
C GLY A 61 -4.91 -11.40 -18.87
N SER A 62 -6.04 -12.04 -18.60
CA SER A 62 -7.38 -11.42 -18.70
C SER A 62 -7.84 -10.71 -17.42
N ARG A 63 -7.09 -10.85 -16.32
CA ARG A 63 -7.48 -10.33 -15.01
C ARG A 63 -6.56 -9.18 -14.58
N TYR A 64 -7.12 -8.29 -13.78
CA TYR A 64 -6.36 -7.26 -13.08
C TYR A 64 -6.18 -7.66 -11.62
N MET A 65 -4.98 -7.45 -11.09
CA MET A 65 -4.63 -7.71 -9.71
C MET A 65 -4.06 -6.44 -9.07
N LEU A 66 -4.32 -6.26 -7.79
CA LEU A 66 -3.94 -5.09 -7.01
C LEU A 66 -3.00 -5.50 -5.90
N LYS A 67 -2.13 -4.59 -5.52
CA LYS A 67 -1.32 -4.76 -4.31
C LYS A 67 -2.18 -4.56 -3.06
N PRO A 68 -1.89 -5.26 -1.96
CA PRO A 68 -2.54 -4.98 -0.69
C PRO A 68 -2.25 -3.53 -0.28
N GLY A 69 -3.25 -2.80 0.21
CA GLY A 69 -3.14 -1.37 0.52
C GLY A 69 -3.33 -0.43 -0.68
N THR A 70 -3.71 -0.95 -1.85
CA THR A 70 -4.11 -0.11 -2.98
C THR A 70 -5.30 0.77 -2.61
N ILE A 71 -5.24 2.04 -2.97
CA ILE A 71 -6.34 3.01 -2.83
C ILE A 71 -6.97 3.33 -4.18
N TYR A 72 -8.28 3.60 -4.16
CA TYR A 72 -8.98 4.13 -5.33
C TYR A 72 -8.89 5.65 -5.37
N ILE A 73 -8.51 6.17 -6.53
CA ILE A 73 -8.38 7.57 -6.84
C ILE A 73 -9.53 7.99 -7.75
N LYS A 74 -10.32 8.96 -7.29
CA LYS A 74 -11.37 9.59 -8.10
C LYS A 74 -10.72 10.61 -9.06
N PRO A 75 -10.87 10.45 -10.39
CA PRO A 75 -10.21 11.34 -11.35
C PRO A 75 -10.69 12.79 -11.29
N ASN A 76 -11.97 12.99 -10.98
CA ASN A 76 -12.58 14.32 -10.92
C ASN A 76 -12.62 14.89 -9.49
N ASP A 77 -11.77 14.41 -8.59
CA ASP A 77 -11.69 14.94 -7.23
C ASP A 77 -10.64 16.07 -7.17
N PRO A 78 -11.06 17.34 -7.13
CA PRO A 78 -10.13 18.48 -7.09
C PRO A 78 -9.34 18.54 -5.77
N SER A 79 -9.78 17.82 -4.73
CA SER A 79 -9.04 17.73 -3.46
C SER A 79 -7.77 16.91 -3.62
N LEU A 80 -7.75 15.91 -4.50
CA LEU A 80 -6.59 15.06 -4.71
C LEU A 80 -5.37 15.86 -5.17
N GLY A 81 -5.55 16.75 -6.14
CA GLY A 81 -4.47 17.62 -6.61
C GLY A 81 -3.92 18.53 -5.51
N LYS A 82 -4.79 19.00 -4.59
CA LYS A 82 -4.37 19.78 -3.43
C LYS A 82 -3.55 18.94 -2.46
N LYS A 83 -4.02 17.74 -2.11
CA LYS A 83 -3.31 16.79 -1.23
C LYS A 83 -1.95 16.40 -1.77
N ILE A 84 -1.84 16.16 -3.08
CA ILE A 84 -0.56 15.84 -3.73
C ILE A 84 0.39 17.04 -3.64
N LYS A 85 -0.08 18.25 -3.96
CA LYS A 85 0.73 19.47 -3.87
C LYS A 85 1.16 19.78 -2.43
N GLU A 86 0.29 19.58 -1.45
CA GLU A 86 0.59 19.74 -0.03
C GLU A 86 1.65 18.72 0.41
N ALA A 87 1.47 17.44 0.08
CA ALA A 87 2.44 16.39 0.39
C ALA A 87 3.80 16.61 -0.29
N GLN A 88 3.81 17.17 -1.51
CA GLN A 88 5.03 17.51 -2.25
C GLN A 88 5.60 18.89 -1.87
N SER A 89 4.85 19.72 -1.14
CA SER A 89 5.31 21.06 -0.81
C SER A 89 6.52 20.96 0.11
N ALA A 90 7.47 21.88 -0.04
CA ALA A 90 8.65 21.98 0.84
C ALA A 90 8.28 22.41 2.28
N ALA A 91 6.99 22.39 2.64
CA ALA A 91 6.45 22.83 3.92
C ALA A 91 6.89 22.01 5.12
N PRO A 92 6.64 20.69 5.15
CA PRO A 92 7.15 19.86 6.23
C PRO A 92 8.67 19.94 6.37
N ALA A 93 9.40 20.03 5.25
CA ALA A 93 10.86 20.11 5.28
C ALA A 93 11.38 21.44 5.83
N ARG A 94 10.81 22.58 5.42
CA ARG A 94 11.20 23.90 5.92
C ARG A 94 10.80 24.06 7.40
N GLU A 95 9.67 23.51 7.81
CA GLU A 95 9.16 23.60 9.18
C GLU A 95 10.01 22.78 10.15
N ALA A 96 10.33 21.53 9.78
CA ALA A 96 11.26 20.69 10.53
C ALA A 96 12.68 21.32 10.62
N PHE A 97 13.12 22.01 9.57
CA PHE A 97 14.38 22.74 9.59
C PHE A 97 14.34 23.94 10.56
N MET A 98 13.28 24.75 10.51
CA MET A 98 13.10 25.89 11.42
C MET A 98 13.03 25.45 12.88
N GLU A 99 12.30 24.37 13.17
CA GLU A 99 12.22 23.79 14.51
C GLU A 99 13.61 23.36 15.02
N LYS A 100 14.40 22.71 14.16
CA LYS A 100 15.77 22.32 14.50
C LYS A 100 16.66 23.52 14.80
N VAL A 101 16.61 24.58 13.99
CA VAL A 101 17.39 25.81 14.20
C VAL A 101 17.02 26.48 15.53
N ILE A 102 15.74 26.50 15.90
CA ILE A 102 15.26 27.05 17.18
C ILE A 102 15.80 26.22 18.35
N ASN A 103 15.77 24.89 18.25
CA ASN A 103 16.27 24.00 19.30
C ASN A 103 17.80 24.12 19.48
N ASP A 104 18.57 24.21 18.40
CA ASP A 104 20.03 24.41 18.45
C ASP A 104 20.43 25.78 19.03
N THR A 105 19.66 26.83 18.74
CA THR A 105 19.88 28.17 19.33
C THR A 105 19.51 28.22 20.81
N ALA A 106 18.46 27.53 21.23
CA ALA A 106 18.12 27.37 22.65
C ALA A 106 19.19 26.58 23.42
N LYS A 107 19.79 25.54 22.81
CA LYS A 107 20.83 24.70 23.43
C LYS A 107 22.17 25.41 23.63
N ARG A 108 22.46 26.44 22.84
CA ARG A 108 23.70 27.25 22.92
C ARG A 108 23.66 28.36 23.98
N LYS A 109 22.48 28.66 24.56
CA LYS A 109 22.36 29.56 25.72
C LYS A 109 22.66 28.78 27.01
N VAL A 110 23.93 28.52 27.27
CA VAL A 110 24.47 28.08 28.58
C VAL A 110 25.77 28.83 28.83
#